data_AF-A0AAW1T391-F1
#
_entry.id   AF-A0AAW1T391-F1
#
_cell.length_a   1.000
_cell.length_b   1.000
_cell.length_c   1.000
_cell.angle_alpha   90.00
_cell.angle_beta   90.00
_cell.angle_gamma   90.00
#
_symmetry.space_group_name_H-M   'P 1'
#
loop_
_entity.id
_entity.type
_entity.pdbx_description
1 polymer ?
#
loop_
_entity_poly.entity_id
_entity_poly.type
_entity_poly.pdbx_seq_one_letter_code
_entity_poly.pdbx_strand_id
1 'polypeptide(L)'
;MSDERVWVVTDATRSLAVAFVRRLLLDEANYVFATVPSLSTDLTAPLRRLQRRYLEKGDDRLQLIHLDTDSHVSIRAAAATIEQLKPGGVDYVINNNGAAARAHP
;
A
#
# COMPACT_ATOMS: atom_id res chain seq x y z
N MET A 1 -0.87 11.23 22.40
CA MET A 1 -0.61 11.10 20.95
C MET A 1 -0.63 9.62 20.69
N SER A 2 -1.43 9.15 19.73
CA SER A 2 -1.43 7.72 19.38
C SER A 2 -0.06 7.38 18.79
N ASP A 3 0.57 6.31 19.27
CA ASP A 3 1.83 5.78 18.70
C ASP A 3 1.65 5.16 17.30
N GLU A 4 0.47 5.32 16.69
CA GLU A 4 0.17 4.80 15.36
C GLU A 4 1.06 5.49 14.30
N ARG A 5 1.73 4.68 13.48
CA ARG A 5 2.56 5.11 12.35
C ARG A 5 1.88 4.72 11.05
N VAL A 6 1.62 5.70 10.20
CA VAL A 6 0.94 5.53 8.91
C VAL A 6 1.97 5.42 7.79
N TRP A 7 1.92 4.30 7.07
CA TRP A 7 2.81 3.97 5.97
C TRP A 7 2.07 3.91 4.65
N VAL A 8 2.67 4.43 3.59
CA VAL A 8 2.24 4.22 2.20
C VAL A 8 3.35 3.47 1.46
N VAL A 9 3.01 2.35 0.82
CA VAL A 9 3.94 1.57 -0.01
C VAL A 9 3.43 1.57 -1.45
N THR A 10 4.20 2.14 -2.39
CA THR A 10 3.80 2.22 -3.80
C THR A 10 4.14 0.97 -4.60
N ASP A 11 3.30 0.62 -5.58
CA ASP A 11 3.38 -0.61 -6.38
C ASP A 11 3.61 -1.87 -5.52
N ALA A 12 2.72 -2.09 -4.54
CA ALA A 12 2.75 -3.22 -3.64
C ALA A 12 2.32 -4.56 -4.28
N THR A 13 2.32 -4.64 -5.60
CA THR A 13 1.76 -5.77 -6.36
C THR A 13 2.60 -7.04 -6.28
N ARG A 14 3.92 -6.91 -6.14
CA ARG A 14 4.87 -8.03 -6.24
C ARG A 14 6.17 -7.79 -5.49
N SER A 15 6.97 -8.84 -5.37
CA SER A 15 8.37 -8.77 -4.96
C SER A 15 8.58 -8.08 -3.60
N LEU A 16 9.57 -7.19 -3.51
CA LEU A 16 10.03 -6.51 -2.32
C LEU A 16 8.95 -5.69 -1.62
N ALA A 17 8.04 -5.06 -2.37
CA ALA A 17 6.96 -4.26 -1.78
C ALA A 17 5.99 -5.10 -0.95
N VAL A 18 5.65 -6.32 -1.40
CA VAL A 18 4.84 -7.26 -0.60
C VAL A 18 5.60 -7.67 0.68
N ALA A 19 6.93 -7.81 0.61
CA ALA A 19 7.75 -8.12 1.78
C ALA A 19 7.78 -6.95 2.77
N PHE A 20 7.89 -5.70 2.29
CA PHE A 20 7.75 -4.51 3.13
C PHE A 20 6.41 -4.47 3.84
N VAL A 21 5.29 -4.63 3.12
CA VAL A 21 3.95 -4.65 3.72
C VAL A 21 3.86 -5.72 4.81
N ARG A 22 4.33 -6.94 4.55
CA ARG A 22 4.33 -8.02 5.55
C ARG A 22 5.17 -7.68 6.77
N ARG A 23 6.37 -7.09 6.59
CA ARG A 23 7.28 -6.75 7.69
C ARG A 23 6.73 -5.60 8.53
N LEU A 24 6.16 -4.57 7.90
CA LEU A 24 5.55 -3.43 8.58
C LEU A 24 4.38 -3.87 9.46
N LEU A 25 3.55 -4.80 8.99
CA LEU A 25 2.40 -5.32 9.75
C LEU A 25 2.77 -6.26 10.92
N LEU A 26 4.06 -6.57 11.13
CA LEU A 26 4.51 -7.26 12.34
C LEU A 26 4.56 -6.34 13.57
N ASP A 27 4.53 -5.03 13.35
CA ASP A 27 4.46 -4.02 14.40
C ASP A 27 3.01 -3.56 14.54
N GLU A 28 2.44 -3.71 15.72
CA GLU A 28 1.02 -3.42 16.00
C GLU A 28 0.69 -1.91 15.95
N ALA A 29 1.71 -1.07 16.04
CA ALA A 29 1.55 0.38 15.91
C ALA A 29 1.48 0.85 14.44
N ASN A 30 1.74 -0.02 13.44
CA ASN A 30 1.71 0.41 12.05
C ASN A 30 0.33 0.28 11.42
N TYR A 31 -0.06 1.29 10.63
CA TYR A 31 -1.14 1.24 9.66
C TYR A 31 -0.55 1.34 8.25
N VAL A 32 -0.93 0.45 7.33
CA VAL A 32 -0.28 0.30 6.03
C VAL A 32 -1.28 0.45 4.89
N PHE A 33 -1.06 1.46 4.06
CA PHE A 33 -1.65 1.60 2.73
C PHE A 33 -0.74 0.94 1.69
N ALA A 34 -1.16 -0.20 1.18
CA ALA A 34 -0.52 -0.89 0.06
C ALA A 34 -1.15 -0.41 -1.25
N THR A 35 -0.45 0.41 -2.03
CA THR A 35 -1.03 0.94 -3.27
C THR A 35 -0.65 0.10 -4.48
N VAL A 36 -1.57 -0.02 -5.44
CA VAL A 36 -1.41 -0.86 -6.63
C VAL A 36 -1.98 -0.18 -7.89
N PRO A 37 -1.37 -0.35 -9.07
CA PRO A 37 -1.84 0.27 -10.32
C PRO A 37 -3.15 -0.33 -10.84
N SER A 38 -3.57 -1.49 -10.31
CA SER A 38 -4.86 -2.08 -10.61
C SER A 38 -5.33 -2.91 -9.42
N LEU A 39 -6.62 -2.85 -9.13
CA LEU A 39 -7.25 -3.67 -8.09
C LEU A 39 -7.69 -5.05 -8.60
N SER A 40 -7.27 -5.45 -9.81
CA SER A 40 -7.57 -6.76 -10.37
C SER A 40 -7.13 -7.89 -9.43
N THR A 41 -7.92 -8.97 -9.38
CA THR A 41 -7.74 -10.07 -8.43
C THR A 41 -6.38 -10.71 -8.57
N ASP A 42 -5.91 -10.93 -9.80
CA ASP A 42 -4.65 -11.65 -10.06
C ASP A 42 -3.43 -10.88 -9.54
N LEU A 43 -3.39 -9.57 -9.82
CA LEU A 43 -2.29 -8.70 -9.41
C LEU A 43 -2.24 -8.50 -7.89
N THR A 44 -3.40 -8.50 -7.25
CA THR A 44 -3.54 -8.19 -5.82
C THR A 44 -3.72 -9.42 -4.94
N ALA A 45 -3.75 -10.64 -5.51
CA ALA A 45 -4.07 -11.86 -4.76
C ALA A 45 -3.21 -12.06 -3.49
N PRO A 46 -1.88 -11.84 -3.50
CA PRO A 46 -1.06 -11.96 -2.30
C PRO A 46 -1.45 -10.96 -1.21
N LEU A 47 -1.72 -9.70 -1.57
CA LEU A 47 -2.13 -8.65 -0.64
C LEU A 47 -3.54 -8.88 -0.11
N ARG A 48 -4.49 -9.29 -0.96
CA ARG A 48 -5.87 -9.60 -0.54
C ARG A 48 -5.91 -10.78 0.42
N ARG A 49 -5.09 -11.82 0.18
CA ARG A 49 -4.93 -12.93 1.14
C ARG A 49 -4.35 -12.44 2.47
N LEU A 50 -3.37 -11.54 2.43
CA LEU A 50 -2.79 -10.96 3.63
C LEU A 50 -3.82 -10.13 4.40
N GLN A 51 -4.50 -9.19 3.74
CA GLN A 51 -5.55 -8.35 4.30
C GLN A 51 -6.64 -9.18 4.97
N ARG A 52 -7.15 -10.21 4.27
CA ARG A 52 -8.16 -11.11 4.84
C ARG A 52 -7.70 -11.77 6.14
N ARG A 53 -6.45 -12.25 6.22
CA ARG A 53 -5.91 -12.85 7.45
C ARG A 53 -5.81 -11.90 8.64
N TYR A 54 -5.64 -10.60 8.40
CA TYR A 54 -5.67 -9.59 9.46
C TYR A 54 -7.11 -9.25 9.84
N LEU A 55 -8.01 -9.08 8.85
CA LEU A 55 -9.43 -8.84 9.10
C LEU A 55 -10.11 -9.98 9.88
N GLU A 56 -9.75 -11.24 9.61
CA GLU A 56 -10.21 -12.42 10.38
C GLU A 56 -9.82 -12.36 11.86
N LYS A 57 -8.80 -11.57 12.21
CA LYS A 57 -8.37 -11.31 13.59
C LYS A 57 -8.94 -10.02 14.18
N GLY A 58 -9.82 -9.33 13.44
CA GLY A 58 -10.36 -8.03 13.82
C GLY A 58 -9.39 -6.87 13.60
N ASP A 59 -8.39 -7.03 12.73
CA ASP A 59 -7.36 -6.03 12.45
C ASP A 59 -7.49 -5.49 11.01
N ASP A 60 -7.80 -4.21 10.87
CA ASP A 60 -8.04 -3.52 9.59
C ASP A 60 -6.87 -2.61 9.15
N ARG A 61 -5.70 -2.77 9.77
CA ARG A 61 -4.50 -1.93 9.54
C ARG A 61 -3.82 -2.14 8.19
N LEU A 62 -4.37 -2.96 7.30
CA LEU A 62 -3.93 -3.10 5.91
C LEU A 62 -5.05 -2.68 4.96
N GLN A 63 -4.82 -1.61 4.19
CA GLN A 63 -5.73 -1.15 3.14
C GLN A 63 -5.06 -1.22 1.77
N LEU A 64 -5.80 -1.69 0.77
CA LEU A 64 -5.36 -1.70 -0.62
C LEU A 64 -5.97 -0.49 -1.33
N ILE A 65 -5.13 0.35 -1.94
CA ILE A 65 -5.57 1.56 -2.63
C ILE A 65 -5.12 1.52 -4.09
N HIS A 66 -5.99 1.93 -5.01
CA HIS A 66 -5.60 2.12 -6.39
C HIS A 66 -4.68 3.34 -6.53
N LEU A 67 -3.49 3.14 -7.08
CA LEU A 67 -2.54 4.20 -7.43
C LEU A 67 -1.80 3.82 -8.72
N ASP A 68 -2.12 4.54 -9.79
CA ASP A 68 -1.25 4.68 -10.95
C ASP A 68 -0.32 5.88 -10.74
N THR A 69 0.99 5.64 -10.60
CA THR A 69 1.96 6.71 -10.34
C THR A 69 2.26 7.56 -11.57
N ASP A 70 1.88 7.12 -12.76
CA ASP A 70 2.05 7.90 -14.00
C ASP A 70 0.84 8.83 -14.24
N SER A 71 -0.21 8.71 -13.40
CA SER A 71 -1.44 9.50 -13.50
C SER A 71 -1.59 10.46 -12.32
N HIS A 72 -1.45 11.76 -12.57
CA HIS A 72 -1.66 12.79 -11.55
C HIS A 72 -3.07 12.76 -10.94
N VAL A 73 -4.07 12.39 -11.74
CA VAL A 73 -5.46 12.22 -11.27
C VAL A 73 -5.54 11.05 -10.30
N SER A 74 -4.89 9.92 -10.61
CA SER A 74 -4.84 8.77 -9.70
C SER A 74 -4.09 9.09 -8.41
N ILE A 75 -2.99 9.84 -8.48
CA ILE A 75 -2.23 10.27 -7.30
C ILE A 75 -3.10 11.10 -6.36
N ARG A 76 -3.80 12.11 -6.90
CA ARG A 76 -4.70 12.97 -6.10
C ARG A 76 -5.86 12.19 -5.49
N ALA A 77 -6.45 11.25 -6.24
CA ALA A 77 -7.52 10.41 -5.74
C ALA A 77 -7.05 9.51 -4.58
N ALA A 78 -5.88 8.86 -4.73
CA ALA A 78 -5.31 8.03 -3.68
C ALA A 78 -4.99 8.85 -2.42
N ALA A 79 -4.41 10.03 -2.58
CA ALA A 79 -4.12 10.94 -1.46
C ALA A 79 -5.40 11.36 -0.73
N ALA A 80 -6.47 11.72 -1.46
CA ALA A 80 -7.76 12.06 -0.86
C ALA A 80 -8.38 10.88 -0.09
N THR A 81 -8.30 9.66 -0.63
CA THR A 81 -8.76 8.46 0.08
C THR A 81 -7.95 8.20 1.36
N ILE A 82 -6.63 8.37 1.30
CA ILE A 82 -5.75 8.22 2.48
C ILE A 82 -6.10 9.27 3.54
N GLU A 83 -6.29 10.53 3.14
CA GLU A 83 -6.67 11.63 4.06
C GLU A 83 -8.02 11.38 4.73
N GLN A 84 -8.99 10.83 4.00
CA GLN A 84 -10.29 10.45 4.58
C GLN A 84 -10.16 9.33 5.63
N LEU A 85 -9.30 8.34 5.38
CA LEU A 85 -9.09 7.21 6.29
C LEU A 85 -8.18 7.56 7.48
N LYS A 86 -7.20 8.46 7.25
CA LYS A 86 -6.18 8.89 8.21
C LYS A 86 -6.00 10.42 8.08
N PRO A 87 -6.90 11.23 8.69
CA PRO A 87 -6.82 12.69 8.61
C PRO A 87 -5.59 13.28 9.34
N GLY A 88 -4.91 12.49 10.18
CA GLY A 88 -3.62 12.85 10.79
C GLY A 88 -2.45 12.83 9.81
N GLY A 89 -2.64 12.33 8.59
CA GLY A 89 -1.64 12.31 7.54
C GLY A 89 -0.88 10.98 7.44
N VAL A 90 0.28 11.05 6.80
CA VAL A 90 1.18 9.92 6.53
C VAL A 90 2.54 10.23 7.14
N ASP A 91 3.09 9.31 7.92
CA ASP A 91 4.42 9.45 8.52
C ASP A 91 5.53 9.01 7.55
N TYR A 92 5.27 7.95 6.77
CA TYR A 92 6.27 7.35 5.90
C TYR A 92 5.70 7.00 4.53
N VAL A 93 6.47 7.29 3.48
CA VAL A 93 6.19 6.89 2.10
C VAL A 93 7.36 6.09 1.55
N ILE A 94 7.10 4.84 1.16
CA ILE A 94 8.04 3.99 0.44
C ILE A 94 7.69 4.04 -1.04
N ASN A 95 8.45 4.86 -1.79
CA ASN A 95 8.38 4.91 -3.24
C ASN A 95 9.15 3.74 -3.83
N ASN A 96 8.45 2.62 -4.05
CA ASN A 96 9.04 1.40 -4.61
C ASN A 96 8.81 1.26 -6.12
N ASN A 97 7.77 1.89 -6.69
CA ASN A 97 7.49 1.74 -8.12
C ASN A 97 8.70 2.20 -8.97
N GLY A 98 9.23 1.27 -9.76
CA GLY A 98 10.39 1.51 -10.61
C GLY A 98 10.46 0.44 -11.70
N ALA A 99 10.62 0.89 -12.94
CA ALA A 99 10.83 0.03 -14.10
C ALA A 99 12.10 0.46 -14.82
N ALA A 100 12.99 -0.49 -15.11
CA ALA A 100 14.07 -0.27 -16.05
C ALA A 100 13.51 -0.43 -17.46
N ALA A 101 13.73 0.56 -18.34
CA ALA A 101 13.53 0.35 -19.77
C ALA A 101 14.47 -0.78 -20.21
N ARG A 102 13.92 -1.88 -20.73
CA ARG A 102 14.76 -2.88 -21.40
C ARG A 102 15.28 -2.22 -22.67
N ALA A 103 16.56 -1.83 -22.68
CA ALA A 103 17.25 -1.59 -23.93
C ALA A 103 17.21 -2.90 -24.72
N HIS A 104 16.52 -2.90 -25.87
CA HIS A 104 16.64 -3.98 -26.83
C HIS A 104 18.07 -3.93 -27.40
N PRO A 105 18.80 -5.07 -27.48
CA PRO A 105 20.06 -5.14 -28.19
C PRO A 105 19.87 -4.92 -29.69
#